data_AF-A0A0Z8ENV5-F1
#
_entry.id   AF-A0A0Z8ENV5-F1
#
_cell.length_a   1.000
_cell.length_b   1.000
_cell.length_c   1.000
_cell.angle_alpha   90.00
_cell.angle_beta   90.00
_cell.angle_gamma   90.00
#
_symmetry.space_group_name_H-M   'P 1'
#
loop_
_entity.id
_entity.type
_entity.pdbx_description
1 polymer ?
#
loop_
_entity_poly.entity_id
_entity_poly.type
_entity_poly.pdbx_seq_one_letter_code
_entity_poly.pdbx_strand_id
1 'polypeptide(L)'
;MQEAYQAFKEKQDQVQEFEVVSADHQIDKLVTDGLFIRMNYGVKKDGFVFIPNRHLDIKETESGKSYHVFIRETAQFFIYNKETSELNRYMRGRELIHQLTNDSKTIPKRRRPTIDTLRKKIEEINLLIELDTENKSYQEVKDEIVKDIAQLDLSITEL
;
A
#
# COMPACT_ATOMS: atom_id res chain seq x y z
N MET A 1 -12.00 17.79 -20.25
CA MET A 1 -11.81 16.32 -20.33
C MET A 1 -10.35 15.90 -20.11
N GLN A 2 -9.36 16.51 -20.78
CA GLN A 2 -7.93 16.27 -20.51
C GLN A 2 -7.50 16.54 -19.05
N GLU A 3 -8.05 17.57 -18.40
CA GLU A 3 -7.72 17.90 -17.00
C GLU A 3 -8.20 16.85 -15.99
N ALA A 4 -9.34 16.19 -16.25
CA ALA A 4 -9.88 15.16 -15.35
C ALA A 4 -9.03 13.88 -15.41
N TYR A 5 -8.56 13.52 -16.60
CA TYR A 5 -7.64 12.39 -16.80
C TYR A 5 -6.25 12.68 -16.25
N GLN A 6 -5.70 13.88 -16.49
CA GLN A 6 -4.41 14.26 -15.91
C GLN A 6 -4.46 14.31 -14.38
N ALA A 7 -5.53 14.86 -13.78
CA ALA A 7 -5.72 14.83 -12.33
C ALA A 7 -5.94 13.41 -11.78
N PHE A 8 -6.51 12.50 -12.57
CA PHE A 8 -6.66 11.09 -12.21
C PHE A 8 -5.32 10.35 -12.27
N LYS A 9 -4.54 10.58 -13.34
CA LYS A 9 -3.20 10.03 -13.56
C LYS A 9 -2.20 10.51 -12.50
N GLU A 10 -2.12 11.82 -12.24
CA GLU A 10 -1.29 12.37 -11.16
C GLU A 10 -1.66 11.79 -9.78
N LYS A 11 -2.95 11.55 -9.53
CA LYS A 11 -3.44 10.91 -8.30
C LYS A 11 -3.17 9.42 -8.23
N GLN A 12 -2.88 8.72 -9.33
CA GLN A 12 -2.50 7.30 -9.34
C GLN A 12 -0.97 7.11 -9.36
N ASP A 13 -0.25 7.88 -10.18
CA ASP A 13 1.21 7.80 -10.32
C ASP A 13 1.96 8.15 -9.03
N GLN A 14 1.35 8.96 -8.15
CA GLN A 14 1.89 9.26 -6.82
C GLN A 14 1.62 8.17 -5.76
N VAL A 15 0.86 7.12 -6.08
CA VAL A 15 0.41 6.13 -5.09
C VAL A 15 1.33 4.93 -5.10
N GLN A 16 2.54 5.12 -4.58
CA GLN A 16 3.38 3.98 -4.23
C GLN A 16 2.84 3.35 -2.94
N GLU A 17 2.19 2.20 -3.08
CA GLU A 17 1.80 1.33 -1.97
C GLU A 17 2.91 0.33 -1.68
N PHE A 18 3.24 0.18 -0.39
CA PHE A 18 4.25 -0.74 0.11
C PHE A 18 3.60 -1.79 0.99
N GLU A 19 4.01 -3.02 0.77
CA GLU A 19 3.69 -4.17 1.59
C GLU A 19 4.74 -4.28 2.71
N VAL A 20 4.25 -4.25 3.95
CA VAL A 20 5.05 -4.46 5.16
C VAL A 20 4.51 -5.69 5.87
N VAL A 21 5.40 -6.65 6.14
CA VAL A 21 5.06 -7.83 6.92
C VAL A 21 5.23 -7.49 8.39
N SER A 22 4.12 -7.50 9.14
CA SER A 22 4.15 -7.23 10.58
C SER A 22 4.40 -8.53 11.35
N ALA A 23 5.24 -8.46 12.37
CA ALA A 23 5.54 -9.59 13.24
C ALA A 23 4.45 -9.76 14.32
N ASP A 24 4.22 -10.99 14.77
CA ASP A 24 3.15 -11.30 15.74
C ASP A 24 3.21 -10.47 17.02
N HIS A 25 4.42 -10.17 17.51
CA HIS A 25 4.61 -9.37 18.73
C HIS A 25 4.23 -7.89 18.56
N GLN A 26 4.12 -7.40 17.32
CA GLN A 26 3.64 -6.05 17.02
C GLN A 26 2.11 -5.99 16.98
N ILE A 27 1.43 -7.13 16.90
CA ILE A 27 -0.02 -7.19 16.81
C ILE A 27 -0.61 -7.04 18.21
N ASP A 28 -1.27 -5.91 18.47
CA ASP A 28 -1.95 -5.67 19.75
C ASP A 28 -3.32 -6.34 19.75
N LYS A 29 -4.13 -6.05 18.74
CA LYS A 29 -5.49 -6.58 18.64
C LYS A 29 -6.02 -6.59 17.22
N LEU A 30 -6.61 -7.72 16.83
CA LEU A 30 -7.45 -7.83 15.65
C LEU A 30 -8.90 -7.50 16.03
N VAL A 31 -9.55 -6.63 15.26
CA VAL A 31 -10.97 -6.27 15.40
C VAL A 31 -11.69 -6.54 14.09
N THR A 32 -13.02 -6.49 14.09
CA THR A 32 -13.84 -6.78 12.91
C THR A 32 -13.49 -5.89 11.72
N ASP A 33 -13.11 -4.63 11.95
CA ASP A 33 -12.86 -3.64 10.89
C ASP A 33 -11.38 -3.45 10.54
N GLY A 34 -10.46 -4.10 11.26
CA GLY A 34 -9.04 -3.86 11.08
C GLY A 34 -8.14 -4.42 12.17
N LEU A 35 -6.90 -3.94 12.17
CA LEU A 35 -5.82 -4.42 13.01
C LEU A 35 -5.12 -3.26 13.71
N PHE A 36 -4.87 -3.43 15.00
CA PHE A 36 -4.03 -2.53 15.78
C PHE A 36 -2.61 -3.06 15.84
N ILE A 37 -1.67 -2.22 15.39
CA ILE A 37 -0.24 -2.54 15.36
C ILE A 37 0.48 -1.61 16.33
N ARG A 38 1.19 -2.18 17.29
CA ARG A 38 2.10 -1.48 18.17
C ARG A 38 3.38 -1.14 17.43
N MET A 39 3.87 0.07 17.66
CA MET A 39 5.12 0.56 17.09
C MET A 39 5.85 1.50 18.03
N ASN A 40 7.16 1.53 17.90
CA ASN A 40 8.02 2.47 18.61
C ASN A 40 8.48 3.56 17.65
N TYR A 41 8.30 4.84 18.00
CA TYR A 41 8.71 5.98 17.17
C TYR A 41 9.60 6.95 17.96
N GLY A 42 10.83 6.51 18.26
CA GLY A 42 11.87 7.29 18.93
C GLY A 42 12.08 6.92 20.40
N VAL A 43 12.76 7.80 21.14
CA VAL A 43 13.14 7.54 22.54
C VAL A 43 11.91 7.55 23.44
N LYS A 44 11.48 6.36 23.91
CA LYS A 44 10.37 6.13 24.84
C LYS A 44 9.00 6.59 24.35
N LYS A 45 8.77 6.60 23.03
CA LYS A 45 7.46 6.91 22.45
C LYS A 45 6.91 5.66 21.78
N ASP A 46 6.09 4.95 22.52
CA ASP A 46 5.31 3.83 22.00
C ASP A 46 3.98 4.38 21.47
N GLY A 47 3.49 3.82 20.39
CA GLY A 47 2.21 4.18 19.82
C GLY A 47 1.59 3.01 19.11
N PHE A 48 0.36 3.23 18.71
CA PHE A 48 -0.43 2.25 17.99
C PHE A 48 -1.02 2.89 16.76
N VAL A 49 -1.04 2.13 15.67
CA VAL A 49 -1.67 2.51 14.43
C VAL A 49 -2.81 1.54 14.13
N PHE A 50 -3.94 2.09 13.69
CA PHE A 50 -5.05 1.29 13.19
C PHE A 50 -4.92 1.10 11.69
N ILE A 51 -4.94 -0.15 11.23
CA ILE A 51 -4.92 -0.55 9.83
C ILE A 51 -6.28 -1.13 9.48
N PRO A 52 -7.08 -0.47 8.62
CA PRO A 52 -8.35 -1.01 8.16
C PRO A 52 -8.15 -2.29 7.34
N ASN A 53 -9.14 -3.19 7.36
CA ASN A 53 -9.11 -4.44 6.57
C ASN A 53 -8.84 -4.24 5.08
N ARG A 54 -9.26 -3.11 4.51
CA ARG A 54 -9.00 -2.77 3.10
C ARG A 54 -7.50 -2.71 2.75
N HIS A 55 -6.66 -2.43 3.74
CA HIS A 55 -5.22 -2.29 3.63
C HIS A 55 -4.47 -3.46 4.28
N LEU A 56 -5.18 -4.54 4.62
CA LEU A 56 -4.65 -5.67 5.35
C LEU A 56 -4.95 -6.96 4.60
N ASP A 57 -3.95 -7.81 4.46
CA ASP A 57 -4.08 -9.17 3.96
C ASP A 57 -3.48 -10.12 5.01
N ILE A 58 -4.33 -10.98 5.58
CA ILE A 58 -3.92 -11.94 6.61
C ILE A 58 -3.82 -13.30 5.94
N LYS A 59 -2.61 -13.84 5.87
CA LYS A 59 -2.38 -15.18 5.34
C LYS A 59 -2.12 -16.14 6.49
N GLU A 60 -2.82 -17.26 6.48
CA GLU A 60 -2.63 -18.33 7.45
C GLU A 60 -1.79 -19.42 6.79
N THR A 61 -0.57 -19.63 7.28
CA THR A 61 0.33 -20.70 6.84
C THR A 61 0.50 -21.74 7.95
N GLU A 62 1.05 -22.90 7.62
CA GLU A 62 1.33 -23.99 8.59
C GLU A 62 2.28 -23.54 9.73
N SER A 63 3.01 -22.45 9.54
CA SER A 63 3.97 -21.86 10.48
C SER A 63 3.40 -20.73 11.34
N GLY A 64 2.16 -20.27 11.09
CA GLY A 64 1.53 -19.17 11.83
C GLY A 64 0.70 -18.24 10.94
N LYS A 65 0.31 -17.08 11.50
CA LYS A 65 -0.40 -16.04 10.75
C LYS A 65 0.59 -14.97 10.31
N SER A 66 0.59 -14.61 9.03
CA SER A 66 1.35 -13.47 8.52
C SER A 66 0.41 -12.31 8.18
N TYR A 67 0.74 -11.13 8.71
CA TYR A 67 -0.03 -9.91 8.51
C TYR A 67 0.68 -9.02 7.50
N HIS A 68 0.12 -8.94 6.30
CA HIS A 68 0.62 -8.13 5.19
C HIS A 68 -0.14 -6.82 5.16
N VAL A 69 0.55 -5.72 5.44
CA VAL A 69 -0.03 -4.38 5.56
C VAL A 69 0.36 -3.54 4.35
N PHE A 70 -0.61 -2.96 3.66
CA PHE A 70 -0.41 -2.11 2.49
C PHE A 70 -0.50 -0.63 2.84
N ILE A 71 0.64 0.06 2.80
CA ILE A 71 0.79 1.45 3.24
C ILE A 71 1.13 2.32 2.03
N ARG A 72 0.33 3.36 1.79
CA ARG A 72 0.66 4.41 0.83
C ARG A 72 1.65 5.38 1.44
N GLU A 73 2.77 5.65 0.78
CA GLU A 73 3.79 6.57 1.30
C GLU A 73 3.27 7.98 1.59
N THR A 74 2.36 8.47 0.74
CA THR A 74 1.80 9.82 0.79
C THR A 74 0.61 9.95 1.74
N ALA A 75 0.03 8.84 2.21
CA ALA A 75 -1.10 8.86 3.12
C ALA A 75 -0.68 9.27 4.53
N GLN A 76 -1.62 9.84 5.29
CA GLN A 76 -1.43 10.16 6.70
C GLN A 76 -2.14 9.12 7.56
N PHE A 77 -1.44 8.65 8.58
CA PHE A 77 -1.92 7.67 9.54
C PHE A 77 -1.96 8.30 10.92
N PHE A 78 -3.03 8.03 11.66
CA PHE A 78 -3.16 8.51 13.04
C PHE A 78 -2.50 7.51 13.98
N ILE A 79 -1.54 8.00 14.75
CA ILE A 79 -0.86 7.25 15.80
C ILE A 79 -1.48 7.65 17.12
N TYR A 80 -2.05 6.67 17.84
CA TYR A 80 -2.59 6.88 19.17
C TYR A 80 -1.62 6.32 20.22
N ASN A 81 -1.49 7.06 21.32
CA ASN A 81 -0.79 6.64 22.52
C ASN A 81 -1.83 6.43 23.62
N LYS A 82 -1.78 5.27 24.27
CA LYS A 82 -2.76 4.86 25.28
C LYS A 82 -2.62 5.61 26.60
N GLU A 83 -1.41 6.08 26.92
CA GLU A 83 -1.08 6.70 28.20
C GLU A 83 -1.21 8.23 28.15
N THR A 84 -0.80 8.85 27.05
CA THR A 84 -0.72 10.30 26.91
C THR A 84 -1.29 10.74 25.57
N SER A 85 -2.49 11.30 25.58
CA SER A 85 -3.15 11.79 24.36
C SER A 85 -2.40 12.93 23.67
N GLU A 86 -1.57 13.68 24.39
CA GLU A 86 -0.71 14.74 23.83
C GLU A 86 0.39 14.19 22.89
N LEU A 87 0.69 12.89 22.99
CA LEU A 87 1.64 12.21 22.09
C LEU A 87 0.97 11.68 20.82
N ASN A 88 -0.36 11.75 20.73
CA ASN A 88 -1.10 11.40 19.53
C ASN A 88 -0.70 12.31 18.38
N ARG A 89 -0.44 11.72 17.21
CA ARG A 89 0.02 12.49 16.06
C ARG A 89 -0.34 11.83 14.75
N TYR A 90 -0.36 12.64 13.71
CA TYR A 90 -0.33 12.13 12.35
C TYR A 90 1.11 11.82 11.93
N MET A 91 1.28 10.70 11.25
CA MET A 91 2.54 10.24 10.66
C MET A 91 2.33 9.98 9.17
N ARG A 92 3.30 10.35 8.34
CA ARG A 92 3.23 10.04 6.89
C ARG A 92 3.53 8.56 6.66
N GLY A 93 2.94 7.96 5.63
CA GLY A 93 3.11 6.55 5.32
C GLY A 93 4.56 6.14 5.14
N ARG A 94 5.40 6.97 4.50
CA ARG A 94 6.85 6.72 4.38
C ARG A 94 7.55 6.54 5.74
N GLU A 95 7.16 7.33 6.74
CA GLU A 95 7.71 7.27 8.10
C GLU A 95 7.16 6.04 8.82
N LEU A 96 5.86 5.74 8.63
CA LEU A 96 5.21 4.56 9.18
C LEU A 96 5.86 3.26 8.67
N ILE A 97 6.11 3.17 7.36
CA ILE A 97 6.81 2.05 6.72
C ILE A 97 8.15 1.85 7.41
N HIS A 98 8.96 2.91 7.53
CA HIS A 98 10.27 2.83 8.15
C HIS A 98 10.22 2.32 9.59
N GLN A 99 9.30 2.84 10.43
CA GLN A 99 9.16 2.39 11.82
C GLN A 99 8.73 0.93 11.91
N LEU A 100 7.73 0.51 11.13
CA LEU A 100 7.25 -0.87 11.14
C LEU A 100 8.33 -1.85 10.66
N THR A 101 9.07 -1.48 9.61
CA THR A 101 10.14 -2.31 9.05
C THR A 101 11.35 -2.41 9.97
N ASN A 102 11.65 -1.37 10.74
CA ASN A 102 12.74 -1.38 11.70
C ASN A 102 12.42 -2.32 12.88
N ASP A 103 11.20 -2.28 13.41
CA ASP A 103 10.77 -3.17 14.50
C ASP A 103 10.68 -4.63 14.01
N SER A 104 10.06 -4.87 12.85
CA SER A 104 9.89 -6.23 12.30
C SER A 104 11.18 -6.81 11.69
N LYS A 105 12.19 -5.98 11.44
CA LYS A 105 13.40 -6.29 10.64
C LYS A 105 13.08 -6.79 9.22
N THR A 106 11.91 -6.43 8.67
CA THR A 106 11.51 -6.84 7.31
C THR A 106 11.83 -5.77 6.29
N ILE A 107 12.26 -6.17 5.09
CA ILE A 107 12.44 -5.25 3.96
C ILE A 107 11.06 -4.89 3.39
N PRO A 108 10.66 -3.60 3.35
CA PRO A 108 9.41 -3.20 2.73
C PRO A 108 9.44 -3.52 1.24
N LYS A 109 8.40 -4.18 0.74
CA LYS A 109 8.29 -4.53 -0.68
C LYS A 109 7.30 -3.60 -1.35
N ARG A 110 7.64 -3.08 -2.53
CA ARG A 110 6.66 -2.37 -3.34
C ARG A 110 5.53 -3.33 -3.69
N ARG A 111 4.27 -2.90 -3.54
CA ARG A 111 3.10 -3.70 -3.91
C ARG A 111 3.21 -4.09 -5.38
N ARG A 112 3.23 -5.40 -5.65
CA ARG A 112 3.22 -5.94 -7.02
C ARG A 112 1.88 -5.62 -7.69
N PRO A 113 1.86 -5.30 -8.99
CA PRO A 113 0.62 -5.20 -9.74
C PRO A 113 -0.12 -6.54 -9.65
N THR A 114 -1.42 -6.52 -9.35
CA THR A 114 -2.27 -7.72 -9.32
C THR A 114 -3.10 -7.83 -10.59
N ILE A 115 -3.70 -9.00 -10.84
CA ILE A 115 -4.62 -9.19 -11.96
C ILE A 115 -5.76 -8.16 -11.92
N ASP A 116 -6.26 -7.78 -10.74
CA ASP A 116 -7.30 -6.76 -10.59
C ASP A 116 -6.83 -5.35 -10.94
N THR A 117 -5.57 -5.00 -10.66
CA THR A 117 -5.03 -3.69 -11.10
C THR A 117 -4.84 -3.66 -12.61
N LEU A 118 -4.40 -4.76 -13.21
CA LEU A 118 -4.31 -4.88 -14.67
C LEU A 118 -5.68 -4.77 -15.34
N ARG A 119 -6.71 -5.43 -14.78
CA ARG A 119 -8.09 -5.33 -15.28
C ARG A 119 -8.61 -3.90 -15.27
N LYS A 120 -8.37 -3.15 -14.19
CA LYS A 120 -8.76 -1.73 -14.11
C LYS A 120 -8.06 -0.87 -15.16
N LYS A 121 -6.77 -1.10 -15.42
CA LYS A 121 -6.03 -0.39 -16.47
C LYS A 121 -6.54 -0.74 -17.88
N ILE A 122 -6.99 -1.97 -18.09
CA ILE A 122 -7.64 -2.39 -19.34
C ILE A 122 -9.00 -1.71 -19.51
N GLU A 123 -9.81 -1.62 -18.45
CA GLU A 123 -11.07 -0.87 -18.47
C GLU A 123 -10.86 0.61 -18.80
N GLU A 124 -9.78 1.21 -18.29
CA GLU A 124 -9.40 2.59 -18.59
C GLU A 124 -9.03 2.77 -20.07
N ILE A 125 -8.29 1.83 -20.67
CA ILE A 125 -8.03 1.82 -22.12
C ILE A 125 -9.34 1.72 -22.91
N ASN A 126 -10.26 0.83 -22.53
CA ASN A 126 -11.53 0.65 -23.22
C ASN A 126 -12.33 1.96 -23.20
N LEU A 127 -12.37 2.65 -22.05
CA LEU A 127 -13.02 3.95 -21.94
C LEU A 127 -12.33 5.02 -22.81
N LEU A 128 -11.00 5.05 -22.85
CA LEU A 128 -10.26 6.02 -23.69
C LEU A 128 -10.48 5.78 -25.19
N ILE A 129 -10.64 4.52 -25.60
CA ILE A 129 -11.01 4.12 -26.97
C ILE A 129 -12.45 4.57 -27.28
N GLU A 130 -13.39 4.32 -26.37
CA GLU A 130 -14.80 4.75 -26.53
C GLU A 130 -14.93 6.28 -26.63
N LEU A 131 -14.06 7.02 -25.95
CA LEU A 131 -14.05 8.49 -25.93
C LEU A 131 -13.24 9.14 -27.07
N ASP A 132 -12.65 8.36 -27.99
CA ASP A 132 -11.80 8.81 -29.13
C ASP A 132 -10.78 9.89 -28.74
N THR A 133 -10.03 9.64 -27.66
CA THR A 133 -9.07 10.59 -27.10
C THR A 133 -7.68 10.49 -27.78
N GLU A 134 -6.98 11.63 -27.91
CA GLU A 134 -5.68 11.71 -28.61
C GLU A 134 -4.69 10.62 -28.19
N ASN A 135 -4.07 9.99 -29.20
CA ASN A 135 -3.20 8.80 -29.15
C ASN A 135 -2.15 8.76 -28.02
N LYS A 136 -1.72 9.92 -27.49
CA LYS A 136 -0.68 10.01 -26.45
C LYS A 136 -1.11 9.39 -25.12
N SER A 137 -2.34 9.62 -24.66
CA SER A 137 -2.82 9.07 -23.38
C SER A 137 -2.99 7.56 -23.42
N TYR A 138 -3.43 7.02 -24.56
CA TYR A 138 -3.53 5.57 -24.79
C TYR A 138 -2.15 4.88 -24.76
N GLN A 139 -1.15 5.46 -25.44
CA GLN A 139 0.21 4.91 -25.48
C GLN A 139 0.82 4.82 -24.08
N GLU A 140 0.60 5.85 -23.24
CA GLU A 140 1.11 5.87 -21.87
C GLU A 140 0.53 4.75 -20.99
N VAL A 141 -0.80 4.54 -21.00
CA VAL A 141 -1.43 3.45 -20.21
C VAL A 141 -0.99 2.09 -20.71
N LYS A 142 -0.89 1.94 -22.03
CA LYS A 142 -0.38 0.71 -22.65
C LYS A 142 1.04 0.40 -22.18
N ASP A 143 1.94 1.37 -22.19
CA ASP A 143 3.33 1.19 -21.77
C ASP A 143 3.44 0.82 -20.28
N GLU A 144 2.58 1.38 -19.44
CA GLU A 144 2.49 0.98 -18.02
C GLU A 144 2.00 -0.45 -17.83
N ILE A 145 0.98 -0.89 -18.58
CA ILE A 145 0.51 -2.28 -18.53
C ILE A 145 1.62 -3.24 -18.95
N VAL A 146 2.36 -2.92 -20.03
CA VAL A 146 3.50 -3.72 -20.49
C VAL A 146 4.57 -3.82 -19.40
N LYS A 147 4.85 -2.72 -18.71
CA LYS A 147 5.80 -2.71 -17.58
C LYS A 147 5.32 -3.56 -16.40
N ASP A 148 4.04 -3.47 -16.05
CA ASP A 148 3.44 -4.25 -14.96
C ASP A 148 3.44 -5.77 -15.28
N ILE A 149 3.18 -6.14 -16.54
CA ILE A 149 3.29 -7.52 -17.03
C ILE A 149 4.73 -8.01 -16.95
N ALA A 150 5.70 -7.24 -17.44
CA ALA A 150 7.12 -7.61 -17.39
C ALA A 150 7.60 -7.82 -15.94
N GLN A 151 7.13 -7.01 -14.99
CA GLN A 151 7.44 -7.20 -13.57
C GLN A 151 6.82 -8.48 -12.99
N LEU A 152 5.60 -8.84 -13.41
CA LEU A 152 4.97 -10.11 -13.05
C LEU A 152 5.72 -11.31 -13.62
N ASP A 153 6.13 -11.25 -14.88
CA ASP A 153 6.87 -12.35 -15.53
C ASP A 153 8.25 -12.58 -14.88
N LEU A 154 8.98 -11.50 -14.55
CA LEU A 154 10.22 -11.60 -13.77
C LEU A 154 9.99 -12.25 -12.41
N SER A 155 8.91 -11.86 -11.73
CA SER A 155 8.54 -12.38 -10.42
C SER A 155 8.17 -13.87 -10.42
N ILE A 156 7.60 -14.37 -11.52
CA ILE A 156 7.28 -15.79 -11.74
C ILE A 156 8.54 -16.59 -12.03
N THR A 157 9.52 -15.99 -12.72
CA THR A 157 10.78 -16.66 -13.10
C THR A 157 11.76 -16.78 -11.92
N GLU A 158 11.60 -15.96 -10.88
CA GLU A 158 12.39 -16.00 -9.63
C GLU A 158 11.86 -17.01 -8.57
N LEU A 159 10.77 -17.73 -8.86
CA LEU A 159 10.17 -18.78 -8.03
C LEU A 159 10.62 -20.18 -8.46
#